data_AF-A0A9E4BC40-F1
#
_entry.id   AF-A0A9E4BC40-F1
#
_cell.length_a   1.000
_cell.length_b   1.000
_cell.length_c   1.000
_cell.angle_alpha   90.00
_cell.angle_beta   90.00
_cell.angle_gamma   90.00
#
_symmetry.space_group_name_H-M   'P 1'
#
loop_
_entity.id
_entity.type
_entity.pdbx_description
1 polymer ?
#
loop_
_entity_poly.entity_id
_entity_poly.type
_entity_poly.pdbx_seq_one_letter_code
_entity_poly.pdbx_strand_id
1 'polypeptide(L)'
;MKTGCAFCGHKELRSCQTQYIYRYDGKFLIVDDVPCLQCVYCGEQYFEGQVLRDIEKRFNELHVQGQKASTEVQIPVEHFTDLCQA
;
A
#
# COMPACT_ATOMS: atom_id res chain seq x y z
N MET A 1 14.45 -19.27 -11.30
CA MET A 1 13.79 -18.18 -10.53
C MET A 1 14.80 -17.06 -10.38
N LYS A 2 14.45 -15.81 -10.74
CA LYS A 2 15.35 -14.66 -10.51
C LYS A 2 15.54 -14.51 -9.00
N THR A 3 16.76 -14.72 -8.51
CA THR A 3 17.17 -14.51 -7.12
C THR A 3 17.54 -13.04 -6.94
N GLY A 4 16.53 -12.18 -6.87
CA GLY A 4 16.73 -10.74 -6.67
C GLY A 4 15.56 -9.87 -7.10
N CYS A 5 15.70 -8.58 -6.87
CA CYS A 5 14.77 -7.54 -7.28
C CYS A 5 14.57 -7.56 -8.81
N ALA A 6 13.33 -7.78 -9.23
CA ALA A 6 12.94 -7.75 -10.63
C ALA A 6 13.04 -6.35 -11.25
N PHE A 7 12.96 -5.30 -10.43
CA PHE A 7 13.04 -3.90 -10.87
C PHE A 7 14.48 -3.43 -11.10
N CYS A 8 15.34 -3.48 -10.09
CA CYS A 8 16.71 -2.93 -10.17
C CYS A 8 17.81 -3.98 -10.34
N GLY A 9 17.50 -5.28 -10.25
CA GLY A 9 18.46 -6.38 -10.39
C GLY A 9 19.33 -6.65 -9.14
N HIS A 10 19.21 -5.86 -8.08
CA HIS A 10 19.89 -6.13 -6.82
C HIS A 10 19.43 -7.45 -6.21
N LYS A 11 20.35 -8.24 -5.63
CA LYS A 11 20.07 -9.63 -5.24
C LYS A 11 19.36 -9.78 -3.90
N GLU A 12 19.50 -8.78 -3.03
CA GLU A 12 19.01 -8.87 -1.66
C GLU A 12 17.57 -8.32 -1.55
N LEU A 13 16.70 -9.21 -1.10
CA LEU A 13 15.33 -8.93 -0.68
C LEU A 13 15.22 -9.34 0.79
N ARG A 14 14.52 -8.53 1.59
CA ARG A 14 14.21 -8.84 2.98
C ARG A 14 12.71 -9.02 3.16
N SER A 15 12.29 -9.93 4.03
CA SER A 15 10.91 -9.96 4.51
C SER A 15 10.69 -8.82 5.50
N CYS A 16 9.61 -8.07 5.33
CA CYS A 16 9.21 -7.03 6.26
C CYS A 16 7.70 -6.80 6.25
N GLN A 17 7.22 -5.96 7.16
CA GLN A 17 5.85 -5.47 7.19
C GLN A 17 5.84 -3.99 6.81
N THR A 18 4.78 -3.55 6.13
CA THR A 18 4.66 -2.17 5.65
C THR A 18 3.21 -1.69 5.72
N GLN A 19 3.02 -0.37 5.72
CA GLN A 19 1.71 0.23 5.55
C GLN A 19 1.38 0.27 4.05
N TYR A 20 0.24 -0.32 3.69
CA TYR A 20 -0.25 -0.34 2.32
C TYR A 20 -1.47 0.58 2.19
N ILE A 21 -1.40 1.55 1.27
CA ILE A 21 -2.52 2.46 0.98
C ILE A 21 -3.20 1.98 -0.30
N TYR A 22 -4.36 1.36 -0.15
CA TYR A 22 -5.21 1.02 -1.28
C TYR A 22 -6.10 2.20 -1.64
N ARG A 23 -6.00 2.67 -2.89
CA ARG A 23 -6.78 3.79 -3.41
C ARG A 23 -7.57 3.35 -4.64
N TYR A 24 -8.88 3.52 -4.59
CA TYR A 24 -9.76 3.25 -5.72
C TYR A 24 -10.93 4.24 -5.70
N ASP A 25 -11.23 4.84 -6.85
CA ASP A 25 -12.35 5.77 -7.04
C ASP A 25 -12.44 6.88 -5.97
N GLY A 26 -11.30 7.55 -5.71
CA GLY A 26 -11.19 8.63 -4.72
C GLY A 26 -11.33 8.21 -3.25
N LYS A 27 -11.57 6.93 -2.98
CA LYS A 27 -11.65 6.35 -1.63
C LYS A 27 -10.34 5.66 -1.27
N PHE A 28 -10.06 5.62 0.02
CA PHE A 28 -8.82 5.11 0.58
C PHE A 28 -9.12 4.01 1.61
N LEU A 29 -8.19 3.06 1.71
CA LEU A 29 -8.05 2.14 2.82
C LEU A 29 -6.57 2.07 3.17
N ILE A 30 -6.25 2.37 4.42
CA ILE A 30 -4.91 2.20 4.98
C ILE A 30 -4.89 0.85 5.70
N VAL A 31 -3.93 0.00 5.36
CA VAL A 31 -3.74 -1.30 5.99
C VAL A 31 -2.32 -1.35 6.54
N ASP A 32 -2.21 -1.44 7.86
CA ASP A 32 -0.93 -1.59 8.54
C ASP A 32 -0.46 -3.05 8.52
N ASP A 33 0.83 -3.24 8.81
CA ASP A 33 1.45 -4.54 9.04
C ASP A 33 1.35 -5.54 7.86
N VAL A 34 1.22 -5.04 6.63
CA VAL A 34 1.09 -5.87 5.42
C VAL A 34 2.41 -6.57 5.12
N PRO A 35 2.45 -7.91 5.08
CA PRO A 35 3.68 -8.65 4.82
C PRO A 35 4.11 -8.52 3.36
N CYS A 36 5.40 -8.26 3.14
CA CYS A 36 5.99 -8.17 1.82
C CYS A 36 7.47 -8.57 1.80
N LEU A 37 8.01 -8.79 0.60
CA LEU A 37 9.44 -8.74 0.37
C LEU A 37 9.82 -7.34 -0.11
N GLN A 38 10.87 -6.75 0.45
CA GLN A 38 11.37 -5.45 0.03
C GLN A 38 12.82 -5.54 -0.42
N CYS A 39 13.14 -4.91 -1.56
CA CYS A 39 14.52 -4.73 -1.97
C CYS A 39 15.24 -3.76 -1.03
N VAL A 40 16.34 -4.21 -0.43
CA VAL A 40 17.12 -3.40 0.52
C VAL A 40 17.81 -2.20 -0.14
N TYR A 41 17.97 -2.23 -1.47
CA TYR A 41 18.66 -1.18 -2.23
C TYR A 41 17.71 -0.12 -2.79
N CYS A 42 16.72 -0.52 -3.59
CA CYS A 42 15.82 0.44 -4.25
C CYS A 42 14.45 0.60 -3.57
N GLY A 43 14.16 -0.21 -2.55
CA GLY A 43 12.90 -0.13 -1.80
C GLY A 43 11.70 -0.81 -2.45
N GLU A 44 11.85 -1.42 -3.63
CA GLU A 44 10.77 -2.12 -4.35
C GLU A 44 10.11 -3.19 -3.46
N GLN A 45 8.77 -3.21 -3.42
CA GLN A 45 7.97 -4.10 -2.57
C GLN A 45 7.22 -5.13 -3.41
N TYR A 46 7.28 -6.39 -2.98
CA TYR A 46 6.59 -7.52 -3.60
C TYR A 46 5.60 -8.11 -2.61
N PHE A 47 4.33 -8.13 -3.01
CA PHE A 47 3.24 -8.66 -2.22
C PHE A 47 2.74 -9.97 -2.81
N GLU A 48 2.31 -10.88 -1.94
CA GLU A 48 1.60 -12.07 -2.39
C GLU A 48 0.23 -11.69 -2.95
N GLY A 49 -0.18 -12.34 -4.04
CA GLY A 49 -1.47 -12.05 -4.66
C GLY A 49 -2.66 -12.28 -3.72
N GLN A 50 -2.56 -13.20 -2.77
CA GLN A 50 -3.62 -13.43 -1.78
C GLN A 50 -3.76 -12.25 -0.82
N VAL A 51 -2.65 -11.69 -0.34
CA VAL A 51 -2.64 -10.51 0.54
C VAL A 51 -3.34 -9.34 -0.13
N LEU A 52 -3.04 -9.07 -1.41
CA LEU A 52 -3.69 -7.99 -2.16
C LEU A 52 -5.20 -8.23 -2.36
N ARG A 53 -5.62 -9.46 -2.67
CA ARG A 53 -7.04 -9.81 -2.80
C ARG A 53 -7.81 -9.63 -1.50
N ASP A 54 -7.19 -9.92 -0.36
CA ASP A 54 -7.83 -9.74 0.95
C ASP A 54 -8.03 -8.25 1.27
N ILE A 55 -7.06 -7.40 0.89
CA ILE A 55 -7.16 -5.94 1.00
C ILE A 55 -8.29 -5.41 0.10
N GLU A 56 -8.37 -5.85 -1.16
CA GLU A 56 -9.43 -5.47 -2.09
C GLU A 56 -10.82 -5.90 -1.60
N LYS A 57 -10.94 -7.12 -1.07
CA LYS A 57 -12.18 -7.60 -0.46
C LYS A 57 -12.58 -6.71 0.70
N ARG A 58 -11.64 -6.38 1.59
CA ARG A 58 -11.91 -5.51 2.74
C ARG A 58 -12.33 -4.10 2.32
N PHE A 59 -11.69 -3.54 1.29
CA PHE A 59 -12.07 -2.26 0.73
C PHE A 59 -13.54 -2.26 0.25
N ASN A 60 -13.95 -3.30 -0.47
CA ASN A 60 -15.34 -3.44 -0.92
C ASN A 60 -16.33 -3.58 0.24
N GLU A 61 -15.98 -4.34 1.28
CA GLU A 61 -16.81 -4.46 2.49
C GLU A 61 -17.05 -3.11 3.18
N LEU A 62 -16.01 -2.28 3.28
CA LEU A 62 -16.11 -0.95 3.91
C LEU A 62 -16.93 0.01 3.05
N HIS A 63 -16.62 0.09 1.75
CA HIS A 63 -17.10 1.16 0.88
C HIS A 63 -18.36 0.85 0.07
N VAL A 64 -18.72 -0.43 -0.07
CA VAL A 64 -19.91 -0.89 -0.81
C VAL A 64 -20.95 -1.47 0.14
N GLN A 65 -20.51 -2.28 1.12
CA GLN A 65 -21.43 -2.95 2.05
C GLN A 65 -21.69 -2.14 3.32
N GLY A 66 -20.98 -1.02 3.53
CA GLY A 66 -21.20 -0.10 4.64
C GLY A 66 -20.67 -0.61 5.99
N GLN A 67 -19.71 -1.55 5.99
CA GLN A 67 -19.03 -1.93 7.22
C GLN A 67 -18.17 -0.77 7.73
N LYS A 68 -18.07 -0.64 9.06
CA LYS A 68 -17.22 0.39 9.67
C LYS A 68 -15.78 -0.10 9.78
N ALA A 69 -14.84 0.80 9.52
CA ALA A 69 -13.43 0.56 9.82
C ALA A 69 -13.20 0.55 11.33
N SER A 70 -12.12 -0.10 11.77
CA SER A 70 -11.72 -0.11 13.18
C SER A 70 -11.33 1.28 13.66
N THR A 71 -10.66 2.03 12.78
CA THR A 71 -10.18 3.39 13.01
C THR A 71 -10.33 4.18 11.71
N GLU A 72 -10.71 5.44 11.81
CA GLU A 72 -10.78 6.37 10.69
C GLU A 72 -9.94 7.61 11.00
N VAL A 73 -9.22 8.11 10.00
CA VAL A 73 -8.38 9.30 10.11
C VAL A 73 -8.83 10.33 9.09
N GLN A 74 -8.83 11.60 9.49
CA GLN A 74 -9.06 12.72 8.57
C GLN A 74 -7.72 13.09 7.91
N ILE A 75 -7.67 13.04 6.58
CA ILE A 75 -6.44 13.27 5.82
C ILE A 75 -6.62 14.55 4.99
N PRO A 76 -5.86 15.63 5.28
CA PRO A 76 -5.88 16.81 4.42
C PRO A 76 -5.23 16.50 3.06
N VAL A 77 -5.78 17.07 2.00
CA VAL A 77 -5.29 16.92 0.63
C VAL A 77 -5.06 18.31 0.06
N GLU A 78 -3.82 18.58 -0.32
CA GLU A 78 -3.39 19.86 -0.89
C GLU A 78 -2.87 19.65 -2.31
N HIS A 79 -3.08 20.63 -3.19
CA HIS A 79 -2.42 20.64 -4.49
C HIS A 79 -1.02 21.21 -4.36
N PHE A 80 -0.03 20.59 -4.99
CA PHE A 80 1.36 21.05 -4.94
C PHE A 80 1.52 22.50 -5.40
N THR A 81 0.72 22.96 -6.36
CA THR A 81 0.71 24.34 -6.85
C THR A 81 0.40 25.36 -5.76
N ASP A 82 -0.47 25.00 -4.82
CA ASP A 82 -0.96 25.91 -3.78
C ASP A 82 0.10 26.07 -2.67
N LEU A 83 0.96 25.06 -2.50
CA LEU A 83 2.10 25.08 -1.57
C LEU A 83 3.25 25.99 -2.05
N CYS A 84 3.39 26.18 -3.36
CA CYS A 84 4.47 26.98 -3.95
C CYS A 84 4.18 28.49 -3.96
N GLN A 85 2.99 28.91 -3.56
CA GLN A 85 2.58 30.32 -3.55
C GLN A 85 2.87 31.03 -2.20
N ALA A 86 3.63 30.39 -1.32
CA ALA A 86 4.02 30.90 0.01
C ALA A 86 5.37 31.61 0.02
#